data_AF-A0A5C8RTU6-F1
#
_entry.id   AF-A0A5C8RTU6-F1
#
_cell.length_a   1.000
_cell.length_b   1.000
_cell.length_c   1.000
_cell.angle_alpha   90.00
_cell.angle_beta   90.00
_cell.angle_gamma   90.00
#
_symmetry.space_group_name_H-M   'P 1'
#
loop_
_entity.id
_entity.type
_entity.pdbx_description
1 polymer ?
#
loop_
_entity_poly.entity_id
_entity_poly.type
_entity_poly.pdbx_seq_one_letter_code
_entity_poly.pdbx_strand_id
1 'polypeptide(L)'
;MTAPRHDAAGLFARIRAGQAEISALDARRAQRAAEVNRWINQLARLPEDGPEMPPLPASAPLPIKAAARQCQKSVDTLRRHGKPGGWAWKTGGLWCVDPVGLDAWVRGRGA
;
A
#
# COMPACT_ATOMS: atom_id res chain seq x y z
N MET A 1 -27.43 36.90 -57.27
CA MET A 1 -27.02 36.02 -56.15
C MET A 1 -26.00 36.77 -55.33
N THR A 2 -26.31 37.16 -54.10
CA THR A 2 -25.43 37.96 -53.23
C THR A 2 -24.50 37.03 -52.47
N ALA A 3 -23.18 37.20 -52.60
CA ALA A 3 -22.20 36.42 -51.85
C ALA A 3 -22.41 36.63 -50.34
N PRO A 4 -22.26 35.59 -49.50
CA PRO A 4 -22.41 35.73 -48.05
C PRO A 4 -21.38 36.76 -47.55
N ARG A 5 -21.86 37.83 -46.93
CA ARG A 5 -21.02 38.86 -46.33
C ARG A 5 -20.21 38.24 -45.20
N HIS A 6 -18.90 38.38 -45.28
CA HIS A 6 -17.97 37.85 -44.28
C HIS A 6 -18.23 38.54 -42.92
N ASP A 7 -18.77 37.81 -41.94
CA ASP A 7 -18.96 38.31 -40.57
C ASP A 7 -17.62 38.30 -39.82
N ALA A 8 -16.85 39.37 -40.00
CA ALA A 8 -15.55 39.54 -39.34
C ALA A 8 -15.70 39.60 -37.81
N ALA A 9 -16.77 40.21 -37.30
CA ALA A 9 -16.99 40.33 -35.85
C ALA A 9 -17.23 38.96 -35.21
N GLY A 10 -18.05 38.12 -35.85
CA GLY A 10 -18.27 36.74 -35.43
C GLY A 10 -16.99 35.88 -35.51
N LEU A 11 -16.16 36.09 -36.53
CA LEU A 11 -14.85 35.42 -36.63
C LEU A 11 -13.93 35.81 -35.45
N PHE A 12 -13.77 37.10 -35.17
CA PHE A 12 -12.95 37.57 -34.06
C PHE A 12 -13.48 37.13 -32.69
N ALA A 13 -14.79 37.00 -32.53
CA ALA A 13 -15.39 36.46 -31.31
C ALA A 13 -15.02 34.99 -31.10
N ARG A 14 -15.09 34.17 -32.16
CA ARG A 14 -14.69 32.75 -32.12
C ARG A 14 -13.19 32.57 -31.86
N ILE A 15 -12.34 33.40 -32.45
CA ILE A 15 -10.89 33.38 -32.19
C ILE A 15 -10.60 33.68 -30.71
N ARG A 16 -11.24 34.72 -30.15
CA ARG A 16 -11.08 35.08 -28.74
C ARG A 16 -11.58 33.98 -27.81
N ALA A 17 -12.70 33.35 -28.13
CA ALA A 17 -13.21 32.20 -27.38
C ALA A 17 -12.23 31.03 -27.41
N GLY A 18 -11.68 30.67 -28.58
CA GLY A 18 -10.67 29.61 -28.70
C GLY A 18 -9.38 29.93 -27.93
N GLN A 19 -8.93 31.18 -27.92
CA GLN A 19 -7.77 31.60 -27.12
C GLN A 19 -8.01 31.46 -25.62
N ALA A 20 -9.22 31.78 -25.15
CA ALA A 20 -9.60 31.61 -23.75
C ALA A 20 -9.65 30.12 -23.35
N GLU A 21 -10.16 29.26 -24.24
CA GLU A 21 -10.18 27.81 -24.03
C GLU A 21 -8.77 27.21 -23.94
N ILE A 22 -7.87 27.60 -24.85
CA ILE A 22 -6.47 27.18 -24.82
C ILE A 22 -5.80 27.63 -23.52
N SER A 23 -5.99 28.90 -23.14
CA SER A 23 -5.42 29.45 -21.90
C SER A 23 -5.92 28.70 -20.66
N ALA A 24 -7.19 28.31 -20.63
CA ALA A 24 -7.76 27.51 -19.55
C ALA A 24 -7.18 26.08 -19.49
N LEU A 25 -6.92 25.47 -20.65
CA LEU A 25 -6.26 24.16 -20.73
C LEU A 25 -4.81 24.23 -20.24
N ASP A 26 -4.07 25.27 -20.61
CA ASP A 26 -2.70 25.46 -20.16
C ASP A 26 -2.61 25.74 -18.66
N ALA A 27 -3.54 26.52 -18.10
CA ALA A 27 -3.65 26.71 -16.66
C ALA A 27 -3.88 25.38 -15.92
N ARG A 28 -4.77 24.52 -16.44
CA ARG A 28 -5.01 23.18 -15.86
C ARG A 28 -3.78 22.29 -15.97
N ARG A 29 -3.05 22.33 -17.08
CA ARG A 29 -1.78 21.60 -17.26
C ARG A 29 -0.73 22.06 -16.25
N ALA A 30 -0.59 23.36 -16.05
CA ALA A 30 0.34 23.93 -15.08
C ALA A 30 0.01 23.51 -13.63
N GLN A 31 -1.27 23.52 -13.26
CA GLN A 31 -1.72 23.02 -11.94
C GLN A 31 -1.36 21.54 -11.74
N ARG A 32 -1.65 20.70 -12.74
CA ARG A 32 -1.31 19.27 -12.68
C ARG A 32 0.20 19.04 -12.58
N ALA A 33 1.01 19.81 -13.33
CA ALA A 33 2.46 19.72 -13.25
C ALA A 33 2.98 20.12 -11.85
N ALA A 34 2.39 21.15 -11.22
CA ALA A 34 2.74 21.55 -9.86
C ALA A 34 2.39 20.47 -8.82
N GLU A 35 1.25 19.79 -8.98
CA GLU A 35 0.84 18.67 -8.12
C GLU A 35 1.78 17.47 -8.25
N VAL A 36 2.16 17.09 -9.48
CA VAL A 36 3.13 16.02 -9.74
C VAL A 36 4.48 16.37 -9.11
N ASN A 37 4.99 17.59 -9.28
CA ASN A 37 6.22 18.04 -8.65
C ASN A 37 6.15 18.00 -7.12
N ARG A 38 4.99 18.34 -6.55
CA ARG A 38 4.76 18.23 -5.10
C ARG A 38 4.88 16.78 -4.64
N TRP A 39 4.27 15.83 -5.35
CA TRP A 39 4.36 14.41 -5.02
C TRP A 39 5.78 13.86 -5.18
N ILE A 40 6.48 14.23 -6.26
CA ILE A 40 7.90 13.85 -6.45
C ILE A 40 8.74 14.32 -5.26
N ASN A 41 8.56 15.58 -4.84
CA ASN A 41 9.27 16.13 -3.68
C ASN A 41 8.89 15.45 -2.36
N GLN A 42 7.65 14.98 -2.22
CA GLN A 42 7.22 14.22 -1.04
C GLN A 42 7.85 12.82 -1.04
N LEU A 43 7.87 12.13 -2.18
CA LEU A 43 8.50 10.82 -2.32
C LEU A 43 10.01 10.89 -2.11
N ALA A 44 10.68 11.92 -2.64
CA ALA A 44 12.13 12.12 -2.45
C ALA A 44 12.52 12.40 -0.99
N ARG A 45 11.57 12.78 -0.14
CA ARG A 45 11.77 12.98 1.31
C ARG A 45 11.45 11.73 2.12
N LEU A 46 10.85 10.71 1.51
CA LEU A 46 10.72 9.43 2.17
C LEU A 46 12.12 8.85 2.36
N PRO A 47 12.41 8.24 3.52
CA PRO A 47 13.62 7.45 3.65
C PRO A 47 13.62 6.42 2.53
N GLU A 48 14.77 6.24 1.86
CA GLU A 48 14.90 5.18 0.87
C GLU A 48 14.42 3.86 1.49
N ASP A 49 13.63 3.08 0.75
CA ASP A 49 13.34 1.67 1.06
C ASP A 49 14.63 0.84 0.88
N GLY A 50 15.75 1.32 1.41
CA GLY A 50 16.98 0.59 1.53
C GLY A 50 16.75 -0.62 2.44
N PRO A 51 17.43 -1.75 2.19
CA PRO A 51 17.32 -2.93 3.01
C PRO A 51 18.06 -2.72 4.33
N GLU A 52 17.51 -1.90 5.22
CA GLU A 52 18.00 -1.77 6.59
C GLU A 52 16.86 -1.44 7.56
N MET A 53 15.69 -2.06 7.34
CA MET A 53 14.94 -2.48 8.52
C MET A 53 15.84 -3.50 9.24
N PRO A 54 16.31 -3.23 10.47
CA PRO A 54 16.96 -4.28 11.24
C PRO A 54 16.00 -5.46 11.25
N PRO A 55 16.47 -6.70 10.96
CA PRO A 55 15.60 -7.86 11.03
C PRO A 55 14.89 -7.80 12.38
N LEU A 56 13.56 -7.76 12.35
CA LEU A 56 12.77 -7.78 13.57
C LEU A 56 13.38 -8.87 14.45
N PRO A 57 13.76 -8.58 15.70
CA PRO A 57 14.42 -9.56 16.53
C PRO A 57 13.52 -10.79 16.52
N ALA A 58 14.07 -11.92 16.04
CA ALA A 58 13.33 -13.16 15.97
C ALA A 58 12.69 -13.37 17.34
N SER A 59 11.37 -13.29 17.40
CA SER A 59 10.67 -13.36 18.68
C SER A 59 11.07 -14.66 19.34
N ALA A 60 11.51 -14.60 20.59
CA ALA A 60 12.03 -15.77 21.28
C ALA A 60 10.97 -16.90 21.20
N PRO A 61 11.36 -18.10 20.74
CA PRO A 61 10.41 -19.19 20.57
C PRO A 61 9.67 -19.49 21.89
N LEU A 62 8.35 -19.55 21.85
CA LEU A 62 7.54 -19.87 23.01
C LEU A 62 7.41 -21.40 23.17
N PRO A 63 7.52 -21.94 24.40
CA PRO A 63 7.17 -23.34 24.65
C PRO A 63 5.70 -23.58 24.27
N ILE A 64 5.42 -24.66 23.53
CA ILE A 64 4.06 -24.92 23.00
C ILE A 64 2.97 -25.00 24.08
N LYS A 65 3.34 -25.39 25.31
CA LYS A 65 2.43 -25.44 26.46
C LYS A 65 2.02 -24.03 26.92
N ALA A 66 2.93 -23.06 26.86
CA ALA A 66 2.65 -21.67 27.19
C ALA A 66 1.77 -21.03 26.10
N ALA A 67 2.13 -21.25 24.83
CA ALA A 67 1.32 -20.82 23.69
C ALA A 67 -0.11 -21.37 23.74
N ALA A 68 -0.27 -22.67 24.02
CA ALA A 68 -1.57 -23.34 24.18
C ALA A 68 -2.45 -22.68 25.25
N ARG A 69 -1.85 -22.28 26.38
CA ARG A 69 -2.56 -21.55 27.46
C ARG A 69 -2.97 -20.15 27.01
N GLN A 70 -2.10 -19.41 26.34
CA GLN A 70 -2.38 -18.04 25.87
C GLN A 70 -3.52 -18.01 24.85
N CYS A 71 -3.53 -18.92 23.87
CA CYS A 71 -4.56 -18.95 22.83
C CYS A 71 -5.78 -19.85 23.16
N GLN A 72 -5.82 -20.42 24.36
CA GLN A 72 -6.87 -21.33 24.83
C GLN A 72 -7.11 -22.51 23.84
N LYS A 73 -6.03 -23.12 23.34
CA LYS A 73 -6.08 -24.28 22.42
C LYS A 73 -5.31 -25.47 22.99
N SER A 74 -5.65 -26.66 22.52
CA SER A 74 -4.88 -27.86 22.87
C SER A 74 -3.50 -27.84 22.21
N VAL A 75 -2.51 -28.45 22.86
CA VAL A 75 -1.16 -28.62 22.29
C VAL A 75 -1.21 -29.38 20.96
N ASP A 76 -2.07 -30.39 20.85
CA ASP A 76 -2.22 -31.16 19.61
C ASP A 76 -2.80 -30.32 18.47
N THR A 77 -3.73 -29.42 18.77
CA THR A 77 -4.22 -28.45 17.78
C THR A 77 -3.08 -27.58 17.26
N LEU A 78 -2.24 -27.03 18.15
CA LEU A 78 -1.10 -26.21 17.75
C LEU A 78 -0.08 -27.01 16.92
N ARG A 79 0.18 -28.28 17.27
CA ARG A 79 1.09 -29.14 16.47
C ARG A 79 0.54 -29.43 15.08
N ARG A 80 -0.75 -29.77 14.97
CA ARG A 80 -1.39 -30.12 13.70
C ARG A 80 -1.39 -28.97 12.71
N HIS A 81 -1.60 -27.74 13.18
CA HIS A 81 -1.67 -26.56 12.31
C HIS A 81 -0.32 -25.84 12.17
N GLY A 82 0.51 -25.86 13.21
CA GLY A 82 1.77 -25.14 13.21
C GLY A 82 2.92 -25.87 12.52
N LYS A 83 2.93 -27.20 12.51
CA LYS A 83 3.97 -27.95 11.79
C LYS A 83 3.87 -27.75 10.27
N PRO A 84 2.68 -27.88 9.62
CA PRO A 84 2.55 -27.58 8.19
C PRO A 84 2.77 -26.10 7.87
N GLY A 85 2.37 -25.20 8.78
CA GLY A 85 2.56 -23.76 8.61
C GLY A 85 3.97 -23.25 8.92
N GLY A 86 4.90 -24.13 9.30
CA GLY A 86 6.28 -23.76 9.62
C GLY A 86 6.49 -23.00 10.94
N TRP A 87 5.43 -22.64 11.65
CA TRP A 87 5.49 -21.83 12.88
C TRP A 87 5.49 -22.65 14.18
N ALA A 88 5.39 -23.98 14.12
CA ALA A 88 5.63 -24.86 15.26
C ALA A 88 6.61 -25.98 14.91
N TRP A 89 7.63 -26.16 15.74
CA TRP A 89 8.69 -27.14 15.50
C TRP A 89 9.15 -27.82 16.81
N LYS A 90 9.96 -28.86 16.68
CA LYS A 90 10.54 -29.60 17.80
C LYS A 90 12.07 -29.40 17.81
N THR A 91 12.60 -28.87 18.90
CA THR A 91 14.05 -28.68 19.14
C THR A 91 14.42 -29.28 20.50
N GLY A 92 15.45 -30.13 20.54
CA GLY A 92 15.95 -30.71 21.80
C GLY A 92 14.89 -31.50 22.60
N GLY A 93 13.94 -32.17 21.91
CA GLY A 93 12.86 -32.89 22.58
C GLY A 93 11.63 -32.04 22.94
N LEU A 94 11.78 -30.71 22.97
CA LEU A 94 10.73 -29.76 23.31
C LEU A 94 10.06 -29.20 22.07
N TRP A 95 8.77 -28.90 22.17
CA TRP A 95 8.02 -28.24 21.12
C TRP A 95 7.99 -26.73 21.36
N CYS A 96 8.35 -25.99 20.33
CA CYS A 96 8.41 -24.54 20.31
C CYS A 96 7.48 -23.98 19.24
N VAL A 97 7.07 -22.74 19.43
CA VAL A 97 6.16 -21.99 18.57
C VAL A 97 6.75 -20.61 18.30
N ASP A 98 6.71 -20.19 17.05
CA ASP A 98 6.95 -18.81 16.65
C ASP A 98 5.70 -17.98 17.00
N PRO A 99 5.82 -16.95 17.86
CA PRO A 99 4.71 -16.09 18.23
C PRO A 99 4.04 -15.42 17.01
N VAL A 100 4.82 -15.04 15.99
CA VAL A 100 4.30 -14.31 14.82
C VAL A 100 3.39 -15.21 13.98
N GLY A 101 3.86 -16.41 13.65
CA GLY A 101 3.06 -17.39 12.92
C GLY A 101 1.83 -17.87 13.70
N LEU A 102 1.94 -17.99 15.04
CA LEU A 102 0.79 -18.30 15.89
C LEU A 102 -0.27 -17.19 15.84
N ASP A 103 0.14 -15.93 15.99
CA ASP A 103 -0.75 -14.77 15.95
C ASP A 103 -1.47 -14.67 14.60
N ALA A 104 -0.73 -14.83 13.50
CA ALA A 104 -1.30 -14.84 12.15
C ALA A 104 -2.37 -15.93 11.99
N TRP A 105 -2.09 -17.14 12.48
CA TRP A 105 -3.06 -18.25 12.42
C TRP A 105 -4.28 -18.06 13.33
N VAL A 106 -4.11 -17.44 14.51
CA VAL A 106 -5.22 -17.12 15.41
C VAL A 106 -6.12 -16.06 14.76
N ARG A 107 -5.54 -14.98 14.22
CA ARG A 107 -6.30 -13.90 13.53
C ARG A 107 -6.99 -14.39 12.27
N GLY A 108 -6.35 -15.26 11.49
CA GLY A 108 -6.94 -15.85 10.28
C GLY A 108 -8.15 -16.76 10.50
N ARG A 109 -8.52 -17.06 11.75
CA ARG A 109 -9.77 -17.76 12.12
C ARG A 109 -10.84 -16.86 12.74
N GLY A 110 -10.53 -15.57 12.93
CA GLY A 110 -11.46 -14.57 13.45
C GLY A 110 -12.17 -13.75 12.37
N ALA A 111 -12.00 -14.12 11.09
CA ALA A 111 -12.75 -13.63 9.94
C ALA A 111 -13.58 -14.79 9.37
#